data_AF-A0A3C1LLR4-F1
#
_entry.id   AF-A0A3C1LLR4-F1
#
_cell.length_a   1.000
_cell.length_b   1.000
_cell.length_c   1.000
_cell.angle_alpha   90.00
_cell.angle_beta   90.00
_cell.angle_gamma   90.00
#
_symmetry.space_group_name_H-M   'P 1'
#
loop_
_entity.id
_entity.type
_entity.pdbx_description
1 polymer ?
#
loop_
_entity_poly.entity_id
_entity_poly.type
_entity_poly.pdbx_seq_one_letter_code
_entity_poly.pdbx_strand_id
1 'polypeptide(L)'
;VDIVRLGTRTPVVLPQRFTDSLLNVLKKYKRLWLNTHFNHINELCEDSRAALARIAESGVVVSNQSVLLKGINDQVDVMKELVHGLVRNRVRPYYIYQCDLSEGISHFRTPVAKGIEIMESLRGHTSGLCIPTYVVDAPGGGGKIPVMPNYVISQAPGRVILRNYEGFITAYTEPEYQAQDPANYVSSLKEERCSTEGVMSLIRGKKVSMGPSDTRRNKRKLN
;
A
#
# COMPACT_ATOMS: atom_id res chain seq x y z
N VAL A 1 11.90 -6.59 -12.09
CA VAL A 1 12.53 -6.27 -10.79
C VAL A 1 12.95 -7.58 -10.19
N ASP A 2 14.23 -7.75 -9.85
CA ASP A 2 14.75 -9.04 -9.41
C ASP A 2 14.84 -9.04 -7.89
N ILE A 3 13.67 -9.14 -7.23
CA ILE A 3 13.55 -9.27 -5.77
C ILE A 3 12.87 -10.59 -5.43
N VAL A 4 13.29 -11.19 -4.32
CA VAL A 4 12.58 -12.32 -3.72
C VAL A 4 11.83 -11.78 -2.51
N ARG A 5 10.55 -12.12 -2.39
CA ARG A 5 9.71 -11.72 -1.27
C ARG A 5 9.15 -12.96 -0.60
N LEU A 6 9.27 -13.04 0.71
CA LEU A 6 8.66 -14.07 1.54
C LEU A 6 7.53 -13.45 2.36
N GLY A 7 6.31 -13.95 2.19
CA GLY A 7 5.20 -13.64 3.07
C GLY A 7 5.15 -14.66 4.19
N THR A 8 5.17 -14.22 5.45
CA THR A 8 5.06 -15.14 6.59
C THR A 8 4.52 -14.45 7.82
N ARG A 9 3.63 -15.12 8.55
CA ARG A 9 3.17 -14.67 9.88
C ARG A 9 4.05 -15.21 11.01
N THR A 10 5.10 -15.97 10.71
CA THR A 10 6.00 -16.58 11.70
C THR A 10 6.59 -15.59 12.72
N PRO A 11 7.01 -14.36 12.38
CA PRO A 11 7.47 -13.40 13.40
C PRO A 11 6.43 -13.08 14.48
N VAL A 12 5.16 -13.29 14.17
CA VAL A 12 4.01 -13.02 15.04
C VAL A 12 3.67 -14.25 15.89
N VAL A 13 3.53 -15.42 15.26
CA VAL A 13 2.95 -16.62 15.90
C VAL A 13 3.98 -17.68 16.31
N LEU A 14 5.19 -17.64 15.75
CA LEU A 14 6.28 -18.57 16.05
C LEU A 14 7.65 -17.87 15.90
N PRO A 15 7.91 -16.80 16.67
CA PRO A 15 9.13 -16.01 16.54
C PRO A 15 10.41 -16.84 16.73
N GLN A 16 10.35 -17.94 17.48
CA GLN A 16 11.46 -18.86 17.74
C GLN A 16 11.98 -19.54 16.46
N ARG A 17 11.22 -19.52 15.36
CA ARG A 17 11.67 -20.09 14.08
C ARG A 17 12.88 -19.37 13.48
N PHE A 18 13.11 -18.11 13.84
CA PHE A 18 14.24 -17.31 13.37
C PHE A 18 15.50 -17.62 14.19
N THR A 19 16.05 -18.80 13.99
CA THR A 19 17.33 -19.24 14.58
C THR A 19 18.51 -18.68 13.80
N ASP A 20 19.72 -18.74 14.37
CA ASP A 20 20.93 -18.25 13.70
C ASP A 20 21.21 -19.00 12.39
N SER A 21 20.93 -20.30 12.35
CA SER A 21 21.04 -21.11 11.13
C SER A 21 20.14 -20.58 10.01
N LEU A 22 18.88 -20.27 10.31
CA LEU A 22 17.96 -19.71 9.31
C LEU A 22 18.42 -18.32 8.87
N LEU A 23 18.74 -17.43 9.82
CA LEU A 23 19.17 -16.07 9.52
C LEU A 23 20.46 -16.03 8.67
N ASN A 24 21.40 -16.95 8.93
CA ASN A 24 22.62 -17.12 8.13
C ASN A 24 22.33 -17.55 6.68
N VAL A 25 21.24 -18.29 6.45
CA VAL A 25 20.78 -18.59 5.09
C VAL A 25 20.15 -17.36 4.45
N LEU A 26 19.23 -16.68 5.16
CA LEU A 26 18.52 -15.52 4.62
C LEU A 26 19.50 -14.38 4.24
N LYS A 27 20.53 -14.14 5.05
CA LYS A 27 21.57 -13.11 4.82
C LYS A 27 22.34 -13.29 3.50
N LYS A 28 22.39 -14.51 2.93
CA LYS A 28 23.03 -14.76 1.63
C LYS A 28 22.28 -14.07 0.48
N TYR A 29 20.99 -13.75 0.67
CA TYR A 29 20.12 -13.18 -0.35
C TYR A 29 19.92 -11.67 -0.15
N LYS A 30 20.80 -10.85 -0.73
CA LYS A 30 20.81 -9.38 -0.56
C LYS A 30 19.55 -8.64 -1.05
N ARG A 31 18.72 -9.28 -1.88
CA ARG A 31 17.48 -8.72 -2.43
C ARG A 31 16.24 -9.41 -1.87
N LEU A 32 16.34 -9.91 -0.64
CA LEU A 32 15.26 -10.58 0.07
C LEU A 32 14.45 -9.58 0.90
N TRP A 33 13.14 -9.65 0.74
CA TRP A 33 12.17 -8.91 1.54
C TRP A 33 11.29 -9.88 2.31
N LEU A 34 10.95 -9.51 3.54
CA LEU A 34 10.05 -10.27 4.39
C LEU A 34 8.80 -9.45 4.69
N ASN A 35 7.63 -9.97 4.32
CA ASN A 35 6.34 -9.37 4.64
C ASN A 35 5.70 -10.15 5.79
N THR A 36 5.58 -9.50 6.96
CA THR A 36 4.92 -10.04 8.16
C THR A 36 3.46 -9.62 8.26
N HIS A 37 2.71 -10.18 9.22
CA HIS A 37 1.26 -10.00 9.37
C HIS A 37 0.82 -9.80 10.84
N PHE A 38 1.31 -8.72 11.45
CA PHE A 38 0.77 -8.14 12.68
C PHE A 38 -0.52 -7.36 12.38
N ASN A 39 -1.51 -7.53 13.25
CA ASN A 39 -2.81 -6.87 13.26
C ASN A 39 -3.06 -6.10 14.56
N HIS A 40 -2.36 -6.41 15.65
CA HIS A 40 -2.57 -5.73 16.94
C HIS A 40 -1.25 -5.49 17.68
N ILE A 41 -1.16 -4.40 18.45
CA ILE A 41 0.06 -4.05 19.20
C ILE A 41 0.47 -5.13 20.20
N ASN A 42 -0.50 -5.84 20.79
CA ASN A 42 -0.23 -6.95 21.73
C ASN A 42 0.52 -8.12 21.09
N GLU A 43 0.44 -8.27 19.77
CA GLU A 43 1.22 -9.29 19.07
C GLU A 43 2.71 -8.95 19.02
N LEU A 44 3.08 -7.67 19.20
CA LEU A 44 4.47 -7.25 19.39
C LEU A 44 4.93 -7.52 20.84
N CYS A 45 4.94 -8.80 21.23
CA CYS A 45 5.49 -9.29 22.49
C CYS A 45 7.04 -9.31 22.48
N GLU A 46 7.66 -9.60 23.61
CA GLU A 46 9.13 -9.64 23.75
C GLU A 46 9.80 -10.57 22.73
N ASP A 47 9.32 -11.80 22.60
CA ASP A 47 9.85 -12.79 21.65
C ASP A 47 9.77 -12.30 20.20
N SER A 48 8.63 -11.70 19.82
CA SER A 48 8.45 -11.16 18.46
C SER A 48 9.42 -10.01 18.18
N ARG A 49 9.65 -9.12 19.14
CA ARG A 49 10.58 -7.99 19.03
C ARG A 49 12.01 -8.48 18.90
N ALA A 50 12.40 -9.48 19.70
CA ALA A 50 13.71 -10.10 19.61
C ALA A 50 13.94 -10.77 18.24
N ALA A 51 12.95 -11.49 17.71
CA ALA A 51 13.02 -12.06 16.37
C ALA A 51 13.14 -10.98 15.29
N LEU A 52 12.33 -9.92 15.35
CA LEU A 52 12.38 -8.80 14.40
C LEU A 52 13.74 -8.08 14.43
N ALA A 53 14.32 -7.88 15.61
CA ALA A 53 15.64 -7.28 15.76
C ALA A 53 16.71 -8.10 15.02
N ARG A 54 16.75 -9.42 15.25
CA ARG A 54 17.68 -10.35 14.60
C ARG A 54 17.48 -10.44 13.08
N ILE A 55 16.22 -10.42 12.62
CA ILE A 55 15.91 -10.38 11.18
C ILE A 55 16.48 -9.09 10.57
N ALA A 56 16.23 -7.93 11.17
CA ALA A 56 16.72 -6.67 10.66
C ALA A 56 18.26 -6.60 10.63
N GLU A 57 18.94 -7.12 11.65
CA GLU A 57 20.41 -7.23 11.72
C GLU A 57 21.00 -8.15 10.65
N SER A 58 20.24 -9.11 10.15
CA SER A 58 20.65 -9.94 9.01
C SER A 58 20.66 -9.18 7.67
N GLY A 59 20.14 -7.93 7.63
CA GLY A 59 20.04 -7.09 6.45
C GLY A 59 18.77 -7.33 5.61
N VAL A 60 17.85 -8.18 6.09
CA VAL A 60 16.56 -8.41 5.42
C VAL A 60 15.63 -7.22 5.66
N VAL A 61 15.04 -6.70 4.59
CA VAL A 61 14.05 -5.62 4.69
C VAL A 61 12.70 -6.20 5.12
N VAL A 62 12.19 -5.74 6.25
CA VAL A 62 10.93 -6.22 6.82
C VAL A 62 9.82 -5.20 6.61
N SER A 63 8.68 -5.67 6.12
CA SER A 63 7.47 -4.87 6.00
C SER A 63 6.27 -5.61 6.58
N ASN A 64 5.19 -4.91 6.91
CA ASN A 64 4.00 -5.51 7.49
C ASN A 64 2.74 -5.25 6.66
N GLN A 65 1.95 -6.29 6.51
CA GLN A 65 0.65 -6.29 5.90
C GLN A 65 -0.38 -6.62 6.98
N SER A 66 -1.14 -5.63 7.43
CA SER A 66 -2.28 -5.84 8.33
C SER A 66 -3.56 -6.05 7.51
N VAL A 67 -4.53 -6.73 8.08
CA VAL A 67 -5.92 -6.74 7.62
C VAL A 67 -6.73 -5.92 8.62
N LEU A 68 -7.61 -5.07 8.10
CA LEU A 68 -8.57 -4.31 8.90
C LEU A 68 -9.69 -5.25 9.36
N LEU A 69 -9.70 -5.57 10.65
CA LEU A 69 -10.56 -6.57 11.26
C LEU A 69 -11.41 -5.92 12.37
N LYS A 70 -12.73 -6.08 12.25
CA LYS A 70 -13.71 -5.60 13.22
C LYS A 70 -13.45 -6.19 14.61
N GLY A 71 -13.39 -5.33 15.63
CA GLY A 71 -13.17 -5.74 17.02
C GLY A 71 -11.72 -6.13 17.35
N ILE A 72 -10.79 -5.97 16.41
CA ILE A 72 -9.36 -6.22 16.63
C ILE A 72 -8.57 -4.93 16.45
N ASN A 73 -8.64 -4.31 15.27
CA ASN A 73 -7.82 -3.15 14.94
C ASN A 73 -8.56 -2.09 14.12
N ASP A 74 -9.89 -2.11 14.18
CA ASP A 74 -10.76 -1.14 13.53
C ASP A 74 -10.89 0.18 14.31
N GLN A 75 -10.01 0.43 15.28
CA GLN A 75 -9.93 1.70 16.01
C GLN A 75 -8.68 2.49 15.60
N VAL A 76 -8.83 3.81 15.43
CA VAL A 76 -7.77 4.70 14.96
C VAL A 76 -6.53 4.66 15.86
N ASP A 77 -6.72 4.68 17.18
CA ASP A 77 -5.62 4.71 18.14
C ASP A 77 -4.91 3.36 18.22
N VAL A 78 -5.65 2.25 18.10
CA VAL A 78 -5.07 0.90 18.05
C VAL A 78 -4.17 0.74 16.81
N MET A 79 -4.64 1.20 15.65
CA MET A 79 -3.84 1.16 14.44
C MET A 79 -2.61 2.07 14.55
N LYS A 80 -2.76 3.28 15.13
CA LYS A 80 -1.66 4.21 15.36
C LYS A 80 -0.57 3.60 16.26
N GLU A 81 -0.97 2.99 17.37
CA GLU A 81 -0.04 2.29 18.26
C GLU A 81 0.65 1.11 17.56
N LEU A 82 -0.09 0.34 16.76
CA LEU A 82 0.48 -0.74 15.96
C LEU A 82 1.56 -0.22 14.99
N VAL A 83 1.25 0.78 14.16
CA VAL A 83 2.21 1.28 13.16
C VAL A 83 3.43 1.92 13.80
N HIS A 84 3.27 2.61 14.94
CA HIS A 84 4.40 3.10 15.73
C HIS A 84 5.25 1.95 16.29
N GLY A 85 4.60 0.92 16.84
CA GLY A 85 5.25 -0.28 17.33
C GLY A 85 6.06 -0.99 16.24
N LEU A 86 5.51 -1.11 15.03
CA LEU A 86 6.19 -1.71 13.89
C LEU A 86 7.44 -0.93 13.49
N VAL A 87 7.33 0.39 13.31
CA VAL A 87 8.48 1.23 12.92
C VAL A 87 9.58 1.22 13.98
N ARG A 88 9.22 1.27 15.28
CA ARG A 88 10.19 1.14 16.39
C ARG A 88 10.98 -0.18 16.31
N ASN A 89 10.40 -1.23 15.75
CA ASN A 89 11.06 -2.53 15.56
C ASN A 89 11.63 -2.73 14.13
N ARG A 90 11.89 -1.63 13.39
CA ARG A 90 12.43 -1.65 12.02
C ARG A 90 11.55 -2.41 11.02
N VAL A 91 10.23 -2.47 11.26
CA VAL A 91 9.24 -3.04 10.35
C VAL A 91 8.48 -1.90 9.68
N ARG A 92 8.50 -1.84 8.35
CA ARG A 92 7.76 -0.83 7.59
C ARG A 92 6.27 -1.22 7.47
N PRO A 93 5.31 -0.43 7.96
CA PRO A 93 3.91 -0.59 7.61
C PRO A 93 3.74 -0.47 6.09
N TYR A 94 3.29 -1.53 5.44
CA TYR A 94 3.20 -1.60 3.99
C TYR A 94 1.77 -1.45 3.51
N TYR A 95 0.89 -2.36 3.94
CA TYR A 95 -0.52 -2.33 3.60
C TYR A 95 -1.40 -2.50 4.83
N ILE A 96 -2.54 -1.82 4.80
CA ILE A 96 -3.75 -2.24 5.52
C ILE A 96 -4.69 -2.76 4.44
N TYR A 97 -5.06 -4.03 4.50
CA TYR A 97 -6.04 -4.63 3.60
C TYR A 97 -7.44 -4.46 4.17
N GLN A 98 -8.39 -4.11 3.33
CA GLN A 98 -9.78 -4.40 3.62
C GLN A 98 -9.97 -5.91 3.76
N CYS A 99 -10.70 -6.35 4.79
CA CYS A 99 -11.05 -7.75 4.96
C CYS A 99 -11.82 -8.26 3.72
N ASP A 100 -11.33 -9.36 3.14
CA ASP A 100 -11.78 -9.93 1.87
C ASP A 100 -13.21 -10.50 1.96
N LEU A 101 -13.78 -10.80 0.80
CA LEU A 101 -15.08 -11.44 0.61
C LEU A 101 -15.04 -12.96 0.78
N SER A 102 -13.98 -13.51 1.38
CA SER A 102 -13.85 -14.95 1.58
C SER A 102 -14.99 -15.48 2.46
N GLU A 103 -15.34 -16.74 2.26
CA GLU A 103 -16.40 -17.39 3.01
C GLU A 103 -16.04 -17.51 4.50
N GLY A 104 -17.03 -17.34 5.38
CA GLY A 104 -16.87 -17.52 6.83
C GLY A 104 -16.27 -16.33 7.61
N ILE A 105 -15.72 -15.31 6.96
CA ILE A 105 -15.04 -14.18 7.63
C ILE A 105 -15.84 -12.86 7.65
N SER A 106 -17.13 -12.91 7.28
CA SER A 106 -17.97 -11.71 7.16
C SER A 106 -18.09 -10.89 8.45
N HIS A 107 -18.06 -11.55 9.61
CA HIS A 107 -18.13 -10.92 10.92
C HIS A 107 -16.90 -10.06 11.27
N PHE A 108 -15.76 -10.27 10.61
CA PHE A 108 -14.57 -9.43 10.73
C PHE A 108 -14.57 -8.22 9.80
N ARG A 109 -15.53 -8.12 8.86
CA ARG A 109 -15.51 -7.06 7.85
C ARG A 109 -15.93 -5.72 8.45
N THR A 110 -15.29 -4.67 7.96
CA THR A 110 -15.60 -3.26 8.24
C THR A 110 -16.12 -2.57 6.98
N PRO A 111 -16.88 -1.46 7.12
CA PRO A 111 -17.10 -0.55 5.99
C PRO A 111 -15.78 0.04 5.51
N VAL A 112 -15.64 0.28 4.19
CA VAL A 112 -14.43 0.91 3.61
C VAL A 112 -14.17 2.29 4.24
N ALA A 113 -15.21 3.01 4.63
CA ALA A 113 -15.11 4.27 5.35
C ALA A 113 -14.26 4.17 6.63
N LYS A 114 -14.23 3.00 7.29
CA LYS A 114 -13.41 2.79 8.49
C LYS A 114 -11.91 2.80 8.18
N GLY A 115 -11.52 2.25 7.03
CA GLY A 115 -10.15 2.36 6.56
C GLY A 115 -9.78 3.80 6.19
N ILE A 116 -10.70 4.56 5.59
CA ILE A 116 -10.51 5.99 5.28
C ILE A 116 -10.31 6.81 6.57
N GLU A 117 -11.15 6.59 7.59
CA GLU A 117 -11.04 7.20 8.92
C GLU A 117 -9.67 6.93 9.55
N ILE A 118 -9.20 5.68 9.50
CA ILE A 118 -7.87 5.28 9.97
C ILE A 118 -6.79 6.04 9.19
N MET A 119 -6.85 6.07 7.86
CA MET A 119 -5.85 6.76 7.04
C MET A 119 -5.80 8.28 7.33
N GLU A 120 -6.94 8.92 7.57
CA GLU A 120 -7.03 10.32 7.98
C GLU A 120 -6.31 10.54 9.33
N SER A 121 -6.55 9.68 10.32
CA SER A 121 -5.95 9.80 11.65
C SER A 121 -4.44 9.51 11.70
N LEU A 122 -3.87 8.91 10.64
CA LEU A 122 -2.44 8.65 10.51
C LEU A 122 -1.72 9.74 9.71
N ARG A 123 -2.27 10.14 8.55
CA ARG A 123 -1.61 11.10 7.67
C ARG A 123 -1.50 12.47 8.33
N GLY A 124 -0.27 12.95 8.52
CA GLY A 124 0.01 14.24 9.16
C GLY A 124 0.06 14.19 10.69
N HIS A 125 -0.56 13.19 11.32
CA HIS A 125 -0.53 12.97 12.77
C HIS A 125 0.63 12.08 13.24
N THR A 126 1.35 11.44 12.31
CA THR A 126 2.55 10.66 12.60
C THR A 126 3.58 10.79 11.46
N SER A 127 4.77 10.24 11.68
CA SER A 127 5.83 10.14 10.67
C SER A 127 5.33 9.47 9.40
N GLY A 128 5.80 9.97 8.25
CA GLY A 128 5.52 9.38 6.93
C GLY A 128 5.89 7.90 6.83
N LEU A 129 6.86 7.44 7.63
CA LEU A 129 7.26 6.03 7.70
C LEU A 129 6.20 5.12 8.33
N CYS A 130 5.32 5.67 9.16
CA CYS A 130 4.27 4.95 9.86
C CYS A 130 2.98 4.83 9.02
N ILE A 131 2.94 5.42 7.81
CA ILE A 131 1.70 5.50 7.03
C ILE A 131 1.69 4.40 5.95
N PRO A 132 0.92 3.30 6.14
CA PRO A 132 0.77 2.27 5.12
C PRO A 132 -0.09 2.79 3.96
N THR A 133 -0.26 1.97 2.92
CA THR A 133 -1.33 2.17 1.95
C THR A 133 -2.54 1.36 2.39
N TYR A 134 -3.72 1.98 2.53
CA TYR A 134 -4.96 1.22 2.69
C TYR A 134 -5.46 0.78 1.32
N VAL A 135 -5.72 -0.51 1.16
CA VAL A 135 -6.11 -1.11 -0.12
C VAL A 135 -7.33 -2.00 0.01
N VAL A 136 -8.17 -1.98 -1.02
CA VAL A 136 -9.23 -2.96 -1.24
C VAL A 136 -8.78 -3.87 -2.37
N ASP A 137 -8.69 -5.18 -2.15
CA ASP A 137 -8.44 -6.11 -3.25
C ASP A 137 -9.72 -6.25 -4.07
N ALA A 138 -9.65 -5.89 -5.35
CA ALA A 138 -10.81 -5.83 -6.21
C ALA A 138 -11.32 -7.24 -6.50
N PRO A 139 -12.61 -7.55 -6.20
CA PRO A 139 -13.19 -8.82 -6.57
C PRO A 139 -13.03 -9.11 -8.07
N GLY A 140 -12.76 -10.37 -8.42
CA GLY A 140 -12.49 -10.75 -9.81
C GLY A 140 -11.05 -10.51 -10.27
N GLY A 141 -10.12 -10.24 -9.35
CA GLY A 141 -8.68 -10.20 -9.67
C GLY A 141 -8.19 -8.87 -10.26
N GLY A 142 -8.93 -7.77 -10.02
CA GLY A 142 -8.52 -6.42 -10.46
C GLY A 142 -7.32 -5.85 -9.71
N GLY A 143 -6.85 -6.55 -8.68
CA GLY A 143 -5.70 -6.18 -7.86
C GLY A 143 -6.04 -5.17 -6.77
N LYS A 144 -4.99 -4.62 -6.15
CA LYS A 144 -5.07 -3.81 -4.93
C LYS A 144 -5.34 -2.36 -5.30
N ILE A 145 -6.56 -1.90 -5.03
CA ILE A 145 -6.97 -0.52 -5.29
C ILE A 145 -6.71 0.31 -4.03
N PRO A 146 -5.83 1.32 -4.08
CA PRO A 146 -5.59 2.19 -2.94
C PRO A 146 -6.80 3.08 -2.66
N VAL A 147 -7.12 3.25 -1.39
CA VAL A 147 -8.20 4.10 -0.90
C VAL A 147 -7.66 5.01 0.19
N MET A 148 -7.96 6.30 0.11
CA MET A 148 -7.49 7.32 1.05
C MET A 148 -8.44 8.51 1.10
N PRO A 149 -8.30 9.42 2.08
CA PRO A 149 -9.04 10.67 2.07
C PRO A 149 -8.70 11.59 0.90
N ASN A 150 -9.62 12.51 0.59
CA ASN A 150 -9.42 13.51 -0.45
C ASN A 150 -8.66 14.73 0.12
N TYR A 151 -7.49 15.03 -0.44
CA TYR A 151 -6.69 16.21 -0.06
C TYR A 151 -6.73 17.31 -1.12
N VAL A 152 -7.02 16.98 -2.38
CA VAL A 152 -7.39 17.95 -3.41
C VAL A 152 -8.88 18.25 -3.27
N ILE A 153 -9.24 19.53 -3.16
CA ILE A 153 -10.63 19.96 -2.96
C ILE A 153 -11.17 20.78 -4.12
N SER A 154 -10.33 21.46 -4.90
CA SER A 154 -10.70 22.22 -6.09
C SER A 154 -9.49 22.49 -6.98
N GLN A 155 -9.72 22.93 -8.22
CA GLN A 155 -8.66 23.25 -9.18
C GLN A 155 -9.16 24.23 -10.27
N ALA A 156 -8.24 25.02 -10.81
CA ALA A 156 -8.41 25.88 -11.99
C ALA A 156 -7.08 25.93 -12.76
N PRO A 157 -7.04 26.35 -14.04
CA PRO A 157 -5.78 26.50 -14.75
C PRO A 157 -4.76 27.33 -13.95
N GLY A 158 -3.59 26.76 -13.68
CA GLY A 158 -2.52 27.41 -12.92
C GLY A 158 -2.66 27.32 -11.39
N ARG A 159 -3.71 26.69 -10.85
CA ARG A 159 -3.92 26.56 -9.39
C ARG A 159 -4.62 25.28 -8.96
N VAL A 160 -4.10 24.65 -7.91
CA VAL A 160 -4.75 23.54 -7.19
C VAL A 160 -5.04 23.95 -5.75
N ILE A 161 -6.26 23.71 -5.29
CA ILE A 161 -6.66 23.95 -3.90
C ILE A 161 -6.55 22.64 -3.12
N LEU A 162 -5.75 22.67 -2.07
CA LEU A 162 -5.41 21.54 -1.22
C LEU A 162 -5.86 21.82 0.21
N ARG A 163 -6.26 20.77 0.94
CA ARG A 163 -6.38 20.79 2.39
C ARG A 163 -5.33 19.88 3.02
N ASN A 164 -4.88 20.17 4.24
CA ASN A 164 -4.03 19.26 5.03
C ASN A 164 -4.85 18.48 6.08
N TYR A 165 -4.17 17.76 6.98
CA TYR A 165 -4.79 17.00 8.06
C TYR A 165 -5.45 17.87 9.15
N GLU A 166 -5.03 19.15 9.28
CA GLU A 166 -5.57 20.12 10.24
C GLU A 166 -6.82 20.84 9.70
N GLY A 167 -7.15 20.63 8.42
CA GLY A 167 -8.16 21.43 7.72
C GLY A 167 -7.63 22.77 7.21
N PHE A 168 -6.31 23.01 7.24
CA PHE A 168 -5.70 24.18 6.60
C PHE A 168 -5.84 24.06 5.08
N ILE A 169 -6.45 25.07 4.45
CA ILE A 169 -6.69 25.13 3.02
C ILE A 169 -5.68 26.08 2.37
N THR A 170 -5.01 25.61 1.31
CA THR A 170 -3.99 26.39 0.60
C THR A 170 -4.13 26.24 -0.92
N ALA A 171 -3.71 27.29 -1.64
CA ALA A 171 -3.62 27.28 -3.08
C ALA A 171 -2.16 27.06 -3.51
N TYR A 172 -1.90 25.97 -4.23
CA TYR A 172 -0.63 25.74 -4.92
C TYR A 172 -0.69 26.40 -6.30
N THR A 173 0.27 27.28 -6.61
CA THR A 173 0.38 27.91 -7.93
C THR A 173 1.19 26.98 -8.84
N GLU A 174 0.57 26.53 -9.93
CA GLU A 174 1.19 25.66 -10.90
C GLU A 174 1.96 26.48 -11.95
N PRO A 175 3.10 25.99 -12.45
CA PRO A 175 3.73 26.55 -13.64
C PRO A 175 2.93 26.18 -14.90
N GLU A 176 3.14 26.92 -15.99
CA GLU A 176 2.71 26.45 -17.30
C GLU A 176 3.44 25.16 -17.67
N TYR A 177 2.70 24.16 -18.13
CA TYR A 177 3.28 22.90 -18.56
C TYR A 177 3.92 23.03 -19.94
N GLN A 178 5.24 22.93 -20.00
CA GLN A 178 5.99 22.82 -21.26
C GLN A 178 6.33 21.36 -21.53
N ALA A 179 5.77 20.81 -22.62
CA ALA A 179 6.05 19.44 -23.01
C ALA A 179 7.54 19.29 -23.35
N GLN A 180 8.18 18.30 -22.75
CA GLN A 180 9.57 17.95 -23.02
C GLN A 180 9.63 16.82 -24.06
N ASP A 181 10.62 16.83 -24.95
CA ASP A 181 10.89 15.70 -25.84
C ASP A 181 11.36 14.50 -25.01
N PRO A 182 10.60 13.38 -24.97
CA PRO A 182 11.00 12.19 -24.23
C PRO A 182 12.36 11.64 -24.66
N ALA A 183 12.75 11.80 -25.93
CA ALA A 183 14.00 11.27 -26.47
C ALA A 183 15.23 11.74 -25.68
N ASN A 184 15.16 12.93 -25.09
CA ASN A 184 16.23 13.51 -24.25
C ASN A 184 16.45 12.75 -22.93
N TYR A 185 15.49 11.94 -22.49
CA TYR A 185 15.50 11.33 -21.15
C TYR A 185 15.30 9.81 -21.16
N VAL A 186 14.68 9.25 -22.21
CA VAL A 186 14.22 7.85 -22.21
C VAL A 186 15.07 6.91 -23.04
N SER A 187 16.09 7.41 -23.77
CA SER A 187 16.92 6.61 -24.67
C SER A 187 17.68 5.46 -23.97
N SER A 188 17.98 5.61 -22.69
CA SER A 188 18.64 4.58 -21.86
C SER A 188 17.67 3.70 -21.06
N LEU A 189 16.36 3.95 -21.16
CA LEU A 189 15.33 3.22 -20.40
C LEU A 189 14.87 1.99 -21.17
N LYS A 190 14.51 0.94 -20.42
CA LYS A 190 14.00 -0.30 -21.00
C LYS A 190 12.54 -0.13 -21.45
N GLU A 191 12.25 -0.43 -22.71
CA GLU A 191 10.91 -0.31 -23.29
C GLU A 191 9.85 -1.13 -22.54
N GLU A 192 10.20 -2.33 -22.07
CA GLU A 192 9.33 -3.21 -21.26
C GLU A 192 8.82 -2.56 -19.96
N ARG A 193 9.47 -1.48 -19.49
CA ARG A 193 9.08 -0.73 -18.28
C ARG A 193 8.13 0.43 -18.58
N CYS A 194 7.85 0.71 -19.85
CA CYS A 194 6.95 1.77 -20.25
C CYS A 194 5.50 1.36 -20.00
N SER A 195 4.82 2.06 -19.09
CA SER A 195 3.39 1.85 -18.85
C SER A 195 2.56 2.32 -20.04
N THR A 196 2.03 1.37 -20.81
CA THR A 196 1.25 1.65 -22.04
C THR A 196 -0.14 0.99 -22.05
N GLU A 197 -0.52 0.34 -20.96
CA GLU A 197 -1.77 -0.40 -20.81
C GLU A 197 -2.78 0.35 -19.92
N GLY A 198 -4.01 -0.16 -19.81
CA GLY A 198 -5.01 0.39 -18.89
C GLY A 198 -5.31 1.88 -19.15
N VAL A 199 -5.51 2.64 -18.06
CA VAL A 199 -5.73 4.09 -18.11
C VAL A 199 -4.55 4.83 -18.76
N MET A 200 -3.32 4.33 -18.62
CA MET A 200 -2.15 4.94 -19.28
C MET A 200 -2.22 4.88 -20.81
N SER A 201 -2.92 3.89 -21.38
CA SER A 201 -3.15 3.84 -22.83
C SER A 201 -4.04 4.99 -23.32
N LEU A 202 -4.98 5.46 -22.49
CA LEU A 202 -5.83 6.62 -22.76
C LEU A 202 -5.05 7.92 -22.63
N ILE A 203 -4.32 8.07 -21.51
CA ILE A 203 -3.49 9.26 -21.24
C ILE A 203 -2.44 9.47 -22.35
N ARG A 204 -1.84 8.38 -22.86
CA ARG A 204 -0.86 8.44 -23.95
C ARG A 204 -1.47 8.54 -25.35
N GLY A 205 -2.80 8.63 -25.49
CA GLY A 205 -3.47 8.71 -26.78
C GLY A 205 -3.40 7.44 -27.64
N LYS A 206 -2.91 6.31 -27.11
CA LYS A 206 -2.87 5.02 -27.82
C LYS A 206 -4.26 4.42 -28.02
N LYS A 207 -5.18 4.72 -27.11
CA LYS A 207 -6.61 4.39 -27.20
C LYS A 207 -7.42 5.65 -26.93
N VAL A 208 -8.50 5.84 -27.68
CA VAL A 208 -9.43 6.97 -27.46
C VAL A 208 -10.43 6.66 -26.35
N SER A 209 -10.75 5.38 -26.12
CA SER A 209 -11.72 4.96 -25.10
C SER A 209 -11.45 3.55 -24.59
N MET A 210 -11.98 3.25 -23.40
CA MET A 210 -11.98 1.93 -22.76
C MET A 210 -13.35 1.71 -22.11
N GLY A 211 -13.85 0.47 -22.14
CA GLY A 211 -15.10 0.12 -21.48
C GLY A 211 -15.45 -1.36 -21.63
N PRO A 212 -16.50 -1.84 -20.96
CA PRO A 212 -16.88 -3.25 -21.00
C PRO A 212 -17.32 -3.67 -22.41
N SER A 213 -16.82 -4.80 -22.90
CA SER A 213 -17.15 -5.32 -24.25
C SER A 213 -18.59 -5.81 -24.35
N ASP A 214 -19.19 -6.22 -23.24
CA ASP A 214 -20.47 -6.91 -23.13
C ASP A 214 -21.68 -5.98 -23.03
N THR A 215 -21.48 -4.66 -23.03
CA THR A 215 -22.59 -3.69 -22.97
C THR A 215 -23.53 -3.83 -24.16
N ARG A 216 -24.83 -3.58 -23.94
CA ARG A 216 -25.84 -3.57 -25.02
C ARG A 216 -25.47 -2.64 -26.18
N ARG A 217 -24.84 -1.49 -25.89
CA ARG A 217 -24.37 -0.52 -26.88
C ARG A 217 -23.28 -1.11 -27.78
N ASN A 218 -22.35 -1.88 -27.23
CA ASN A 218 -21.25 -2.47 -28.00
C ASN A 218 -21.70 -3.68 -28.82
N LYS A 219 -22.62 -4.50 -28.30
CA LYS A 219 -23.21 -5.62 -29.04
C LYS A 219 -23.96 -5.18 -30.31
N ARG A 220 -24.60 -3.99 -30.30
CA ARG A 220 -25.27 -3.42 -31.49
C ARG A 220 -24.33 -3.03 -32.62
N LYS A 221 -23.02 -2.85 -32.36
CA LYS A 221 -22.04 -2.48 -33.38
C LYS A 221 -21.43 -3.70 -34.10
N LEU A 222 -21.69 -4.90 -33.58
CA LEU A 222 -21.17 -6.17 -34.11
C LEU A 222 -22.19 -6.89 -35.01
N ASN A 223 -23.41 -6.37 -35.09
CA ASN A 223 -24.47 -6.78 -36.02
C ASN A 223 -24.58 -5.74 -37.14
#